data_AF-A0A3D9FJP7-F1
#
_entry.id   AF-A0A3D9FJP7-F1
#
_cell.length_a   1.000
_cell.length_b   1.000
_cell.length_c   1.000
_cell.angle_alpha   90.00
_cell.angle_beta   90.00
_cell.angle_gamma   90.00
#
_symmetry.space_group_name_H-M   'P 1'
#
loop_
_entity.id
_entity.type
_entity.pdbx_description
1 polymer ?
#
loop_
_entity_poly.entity_id
_entity_poly.type
_entity_poly.pdbx_seq_one_letter_code
_entity_poly.pdbx_strand_id
1 'polypeptide(L)' 'IRDCSKQRGLILDPFSGSGTTLVAAARTGRRGAAIEIDPVYCDVTLGRLAKETGATPKLPSGQTFDEARTTRLSGEE' A
#
# COMPACT_ATOMS: atom_id res chain seq x y z
N ILE A 1 2.63 -4.51 16.58
CA ILE A 1 2.95 -5.58 15.59
C ILE A 1 4.18 -6.43 15.95
N ARG A 2 5.13 -5.96 16.77
CA ARG A 2 6.32 -6.77 17.13
C ARG A 2 6.01 -7.87 18.15
N ASP A 3 5.15 -7.55 19.12
CA ASP A 3 4.87 -8.43 20.26
C ASP A 3 3.94 -9.60 19.90
N CYS A 4 3.04 -9.38 18.93
CA CYS A 4 1.99 -10.32 18.56
C CYS A 4 2.14 -10.88 17.12
N SER A 5 3.30 -10.76 16.49
CA SER A 5 3.55 -11.31 15.15
C SER A 5 4.92 -11.94 15.05
N LYS A 6 5.02 -13.00 14.22
CA LYS A 6 6.31 -13.56 13.83
C LYS A 6 7.06 -12.59 12.90
N GLN A 7 8.38 -12.67 12.92
CA GLN A 7 9.25 -12.09 11.88
C GLN A 7 8.77 -12.55 10.50
N ARG A 8 8.75 -11.63 9.52
CA ARG A 8 8.26 -11.89 8.14
C ARG A 8 6.80 -12.36 8.02
N GLY A 9 6.04 -12.34 9.13
CA GLY A 9 4.61 -12.65 9.12
C GLY A 9 3.79 -11.67 8.29
N LEU A 10 2.58 -12.08 7.92
CA LEU A 10 1.61 -11.24 7.22
C LEU A 10 0.77 -10.46 8.24
N ILE A 11 0.69 -9.14 8.07
CA ILE A 11 -0.22 -8.25 8.80
C ILE A 11 -1.30 -7.79 7.82
N LEU A 12 -2.56 -8.06 8.14
CA LEU A 12 -3.72 -7.61 7.38
C LEU A 12 -4.32 -6.37 8.04
N ASP A 13 -4.59 -5.35 7.24
CA ASP A 13 -5.32 -4.15 7.66
C ASP A 13 -6.52 -3.89 6.71
N PRO A 14 -7.74 -4.31 7.06
CA PRO A 14 -8.90 -4.18 6.18
C PRO A 14 -9.45 -2.73 6.07
N PHE A 15 -8.94 -1.80 6.89
CA PHE A 15 -9.36 -0.40 6.91
C PHE A 15 -8.12 0.49 7.01
N SER A 16 -7.28 0.41 5.97
CA SER A 16 -5.93 0.97 6.00
C SER A 16 -5.89 2.47 6.27
N GLY A 17 -6.89 3.22 5.80
CA GLY A 17 -6.89 4.68 5.80
C GLY A 17 -5.59 5.19 5.21
N SER A 18 -4.83 5.93 6.01
CA SER A 18 -3.53 6.48 5.60
C SER A 18 -2.41 5.45 5.38
N GLY A 19 -2.61 4.16 5.70
CA GLY A 19 -1.63 3.09 5.45
C GLY A 19 -0.56 2.91 6.54
N THR A 20 -0.80 3.41 7.75
CA THR A 20 0.19 3.39 8.85
C THR A 20 0.62 1.96 9.23
N THR A 21 -0.30 1.00 9.19
CA THR A 21 0.00 -0.41 9.47
C THR A 21 0.97 -1.00 8.45
N LEU A 22 0.82 -0.67 7.16
CA LEU A 22 1.72 -1.17 6.12
C LEU A 22 3.13 -0.57 6.25
N VAL A 23 3.23 0.74 6.55
CA VAL A 23 4.52 1.39 6.83
C VAL A 23 5.20 0.73 8.03
N ALA A 24 4.46 0.44 9.10
CA ALA A 24 4.99 -0.28 10.25
C ALA A 24 5.45 -1.70 9.87
N ALA A 25 4.68 -2.42 9.04
CA ALA A 25 5.05 -3.74 8.55
C ALA A 25 6.38 -3.69 7.76
N ALA A 26 6.51 -2.74 6.83
CA ALA A 26 7.73 -2.52 6.05
C ALA A 26 8.95 -2.25 6.95
N ARG A 27 8.84 -1.28 7.87
CA ARG A 27 9.91 -0.91 8.84
C ARG A 27 10.38 -2.06 9.72
N THR A 28 9.52 -3.03 9.95
CA THR A 28 9.78 -4.13 10.86
C THR A 28 10.07 -5.43 10.12
N GLY A 29 10.17 -5.42 8.78
CA GLY A 29 10.45 -6.62 7.98
C GLY A 29 9.31 -7.64 7.98
N ARG A 30 8.06 -7.19 8.15
CA ARG A 30 6.85 -8.00 7.95
C ARG A 30 6.26 -7.73 6.57
N ARG A 31 5.43 -8.66 6.11
CA ARG A 31 4.60 -8.47 4.92
C ARG A 31 3.32 -7.75 5.33
N GLY A 32 2.89 -6.76 4.58
CA GLY A 32 1.63 -6.07 4.78
C GLY A 32 0.64 -6.39 3.66
N ALA A 33 -0.62 -6.57 4.00
CA ALA A 33 -1.75 -6.56 3.08
C ALA A 33 -2.81 -5.60 3.63
N ALA A 34 -3.47 -4.85 2.76
CA ALA A 34 -4.47 -3.89 3.18
C ALA A 34 -5.61 -3.76 2.19
N ILE A 35 -6.74 -3.30 2.70
CA ILE A 35 -7.91 -2.89 1.92
C ILE A 35 -8.24 -1.46 2.34
N GLU A 36 -8.56 -0.63 1.35
CA GLU A 36 -9.05 0.71 1.52
C GLU A 36 -10.06 0.99 0.40
N ILE A 37 -11.20 1.60 0.76
CA ILE A 37 -12.29 1.86 -0.17
C ILE A 37 -12.13 3.21 -0.85
N ASP A 38 -11.57 4.19 -0.14
CA ASP A 38 -11.38 5.54 -0.66
C ASP A 38 -10.13 5.59 -1.56
N PRO A 39 -10.28 5.85 -2.87
CA PRO A 39 -9.15 5.94 -3.79
C PRO A 39 -8.10 6.98 -3.39
N VAL A 40 -8.50 8.06 -2.71
CA VAL A 40 -7.57 9.09 -2.22
C VAL A 40 -6.66 8.52 -1.14
N TYR A 41 -7.20 7.71 -0.23
CA TYR A 41 -6.41 7.06 0.81
C TYR A 41 -5.54 5.91 0.26
N CYS A 42 -5.99 5.23 -0.80
CA CYS A 42 -5.14 4.32 -1.57
C CYS A 42 -3.91 5.06 -2.13
N ASP A 43 -4.10 6.20 -2.79
CA ASP A 43 -3.01 7.01 -3.35
C ASP A 43 -2.03 7.50 -2.25
N VAL A 44 -2.56 7.98 -1.12
CA VAL A 44 -1.74 8.38 0.05
C VAL A 44 -0.92 7.20 0.58
N THR A 45 -1.53 6.03 0.73
CA THR A 45 -0.88 4.83 1.25
C THR A 45 0.25 4.37 0.33
N LEU A 46 -0.01 4.33 -0.99
CA LEU A 46 0.98 3.92 -1.99
C LEU A 46 2.16 4.89 -2.05
N GLY A 47 1.92 6.20 -1.98
CA GLY A 47 2.99 7.20 -1.91
C GLY A 47 3.86 7.07 -0.66
N ARG A 48 3.26 6.84 0.51
CA ARG A 48 3.99 6.60 1.76
C ARG A 48 4.83 5.33 1.69
N LEU A 49 4.28 4.24 1.14
CA LEU A 49 5.00 2.98 0.98
C LEU A 49 6.13 3.07 -0.03
N ALA A 50 5.93 3.74 -1.15
CA ALA A 50 6.98 3.96 -2.15
C ALA A 50 8.16 4.71 -1.54
N LYS A 51 7.90 5.76 -0.73
CA LYS A 51 8.93 6.50 0.00
C LYS A 51 9.64 5.64 1.06
N GLU A 52 8.90 4.79 1.77
CA GLU A 52 9.48 3.94 2.84
C GLU A 52 10.32 2.79 2.29
N THR A 53 9.92 2.20 1.16
CA THR A 53 10.53 0.96 0.64
C THR A 53 11.43 1.18 -0.58
N GLY A 54 11.31 2.33 -1.25
CA GLY A 54 11.92 2.58 -2.56
C GLY A 54 11.28 1.79 -3.71
N ALA A 55 10.23 1.00 -3.44
CA ALA A 55 9.55 0.22 -4.47
C ALA A 55 8.55 1.08 -5.25
N THR A 56 8.45 0.83 -6.56
CA THR A 56 7.39 1.38 -7.41
C THR A 56 6.13 0.54 -7.24
N PRO A 57 5.00 1.08 -6.74
CA PRO A 57 3.77 0.33 -6.64
C PRO A 57 3.21 0.01 -8.03
N LYS A 58 2.67 -1.20 -8.18
CA LYS A 58 2.14 -1.70 -9.45
C LYS A 58 0.86 -2.51 -9.23
N LEU A 59 -0.07 -2.40 -10.17
CA LEU A 59 -1.22 -3.28 -10.26
C LEU A 59 -0.80 -4.70 -10.68
N PRO A 60 -1.65 -5.72 -10.46
CA PRO A 60 -1.40 -7.07 -10.96
C PRO A 60 -1.20 -7.15 -12.48
N SER A 61 -1.76 -6.20 -13.24
CA SER A 61 -1.55 -6.04 -14.69
C SER A 61 -0.14 -5.56 -15.05
N GLY A 62 0.65 -5.11 -14.08
CA GLY A 62 1.99 -4.54 -14.26
C GLY A 62 2.01 -3.02 -14.40
N GLN A 63 0.85 -2.39 -14.59
CA GLN A 63 0.71 -0.92 -14.65
C GLN A 63 1.19 -0.28 -13.35
N THR A 64 2.03 0.75 -13.48
CA THR A 64 2.57 1.52 -12.36
C THR A 64 1.52 2.41 -11.73
N PHE A 65 1.79 2.86 -10.49
CA PHE A 65 0.93 3.80 -9.78
C PHE A 65 0.62 5.07 -10.58
N ASP A 66 1.63 5.66 -11.21
CA ASP A 66 1.46 6.92 -11.96
C ASP A 66 0.62 6.73 -13.23
N GLU A 67 0.82 5.62 -13.95
CA GLU A 67 -0.01 5.25 -15.10
C GLU A 67 -1.46 5.02 -14.66
N ALA A 68 -1.69 4.23 -13.60
CA ALA A 68 -3.02 3.93 -13.10
C ALA A 68 -3.74 5.17 -12.57
N ARG A 69 -3.00 6.11 -11.96
CA ARG A 69 -3.54 7.39 -11.49
C ARG A 69 -3.93 8.29 -12.66
N THR A 70 -3.14 8.31 -13.73
CA THR A 70 -3.44 9.08 -14.94
C THR A 70 -4.71 8.58 -15.61
N THR A 71 -4.85 7.26 -15.80
CA THR A 71 -6.07 6.64 -16.37
C THR A 71 -7.34 6.97 -15.56
N ARG A 72 -7.26 6.90 -14.22
CA ARG A 72 -8.38 7.28 -13.35
C ARG A 72 -8.80 8.75 -13.50
N LEU A 73 -7.82 9.64 -13.70
CA LEU A 73 -8.08 11.08 -13.85
C LEU A 73 -8.55 11.45 -15.27
N SER A 74 -8.25 10.64 -16.29
CA SER A 74 -8.73 10.85 -17.66
C SER A 74 -10.18 10.37 -17.87
N GLY A 75 -10.77 9.67 -16.92
CA GLY A 75 -12.18 9.23 -16.97
C GLY A 75 -12.43 8.04 -17.90
N GLU A 76 -11.38 7.31 -18.29
CA GLU A 76 -11.48 6.07 -19.05
C GLU A 76 -11.57 4.90 -18.05
N GLU A 77 -12.80 4.54 -17.67
CA GLU A 77 -13.11 3.28 -16.97
C GLU A 77 -13.48 2.16 -17.95
#